data_AF-A0A1I1L516-F1
#
_entry.id   AF-A0A1I1L516-F1
#
_cell.length_a   1.000
_cell.length_b   1.000
_cell.length_c   1.000
_cell.angle_alpha   90.00
_cell.angle_beta   90.00
_cell.angle_gamma   90.00
#
_symmetry.space_group_name_H-M   'P 1'
#
loop_
_entity.id
_entity.type
_entity.pdbx_description
1 polymer ?
#
loop_
_entity_poly.entity_id
_entity_poly.type
_entity_poly.pdbx_seq_one_letter_code
_entity_poly.pdbx_strand_id
1 'polypeptide(L)'
;MTENRKQDFERLKAVTEVAWAAASQGLRRQAALERAASAKLQDLAQARRRSLDGLVAADQSDTAMISAASGWMIWAERERERLNMELARARAALAGEQAKARKAFSKREAAKKLQEIDKERRRRRLAE
;
A
#
# COMPACT_ATOMS: atom_id res chain seq x y z
N MET A 1 40.18 13.15 -16.60
CA MET A 1 38.73 12.82 -16.75
C MET A 1 38.15 11.96 -15.61
N THR A 2 38.78 11.85 -14.43
CA THR A 2 38.46 10.81 -13.42
C THR A 2 37.63 11.29 -12.23
N GLU A 3 37.63 12.59 -11.93
CA GLU A 3 36.99 13.16 -10.75
C GLU A 3 35.51 13.52 -10.99
N ASN A 4 35.21 14.20 -12.09
CA ASN A 4 33.82 14.50 -12.50
C ASN A 4 32.97 13.23 -12.59
N ARG A 5 33.50 12.16 -13.19
CA ARG A 5 32.79 10.88 -13.31
C ARG A 5 32.47 10.24 -11.96
N LYS A 6 33.35 10.36 -10.97
CA LYS A 6 33.10 9.86 -9.61
C LYS A 6 31.96 10.65 -8.97
N GLN A 7 32.01 11.98 -9.06
CA GLN A 7 30.97 12.87 -8.56
C GLN A 7 29.63 12.61 -9.25
N ASP A 8 29.61 12.34 -10.54
CA ASP A 8 28.39 12.01 -11.29
C ASP A 8 27.73 10.72 -10.80
N PHE A 9 28.52 9.68 -10.50
CA PHE A 9 27.98 8.44 -9.92
C PHE A 9 27.44 8.63 -8.50
N GLU A 10 28.12 9.41 -7.65
CA GLU A 10 27.60 9.74 -6.32
C GLU A 10 26.28 10.53 -6.40
N ARG A 11 26.20 11.51 -7.31
CA ARG A 11 24.97 12.26 -7.59
C ARG A 11 23.85 11.35 -8.08
N LEU A 12 24.14 10.46 -9.04
CA LEU A 12 23.17 9.50 -9.56
C LEU A 12 22.66 8.56 -8.47
N LYS A 13 23.56 8.06 -7.60
CA LYS A 13 23.19 7.25 -6.44
C LYS A 13 22.28 8.05 -5.50
N ALA A 14 22.66 9.26 -5.10
CA ALA A 14 21.86 10.09 -4.20
C ALA A 14 20.44 10.33 -4.75
N VAL A 15 20.32 10.71 -6.03
CA VAL A 15 19.02 10.95 -6.68
C VAL A 15 18.17 9.67 -6.71
N THR A 16 18.77 8.52 -7.04
CA THR A 16 18.02 7.25 -7.09
C THR A 16 17.63 6.73 -5.70
N GLU A 17 18.42 7.00 -4.67
CA GLU A 17 18.06 6.67 -3.27
C GLU A 17 16.92 7.54 -2.76
N VAL A 18 16.95 8.85 -3.02
CA VAL A 18 15.84 9.77 -2.69
C VAL A 18 14.57 9.35 -3.43
N ALA A 19 14.65 9.05 -4.71
CA ALA A 19 13.50 8.58 -5.50
C ALA A 19 12.92 7.26 -4.95
N TRP A 20 13.78 6.33 -4.55
CA TRP A 20 13.35 5.08 -3.91
C TRP A 20 12.69 5.31 -2.55
N ALA A 21 13.25 6.20 -1.72
CA ALA A 21 12.67 6.55 -0.42
C ALA A 21 11.28 7.17 -0.57
N ALA A 22 11.13 8.12 -1.49
CA ALA A 22 9.84 8.75 -1.80
C ALA A 22 8.81 7.73 -2.29
N ALA A 23 9.19 6.85 -3.23
CA ALA A 23 8.30 5.80 -3.73
C ALA A 23 7.92 4.79 -2.64
N SER A 24 8.86 4.46 -1.74
CA SER A 24 8.62 3.57 -0.60
C SER A 24 7.63 4.18 0.40
N GLN A 25 7.71 5.50 0.64
CA GLN A 25 6.76 6.21 1.50
C GLN A 25 5.36 6.21 0.88
N GLY A 26 5.24 6.49 -0.42
CA GLY A 26 3.98 6.41 -1.17
C GLY A 26 3.35 5.02 -1.05
N LEU A 27 4.15 3.97 -1.27
CA LEU A 27 3.73 2.58 -1.13
C LEU A 27 3.22 2.25 0.27
N ARG A 28 3.94 2.65 1.33
CA ARG A 28 3.52 2.42 2.73
C ARG A 28 2.20 3.11 3.03
N ARG A 29 2.02 4.35 2.57
CA ARG A 29 0.78 5.11 2.78
C ARG A 29 -0.41 4.41 2.13
N GLN A 30 -0.29 3.99 0.87
CA GLN A 30 -1.38 3.28 0.19
C GLN A 30 -1.67 1.91 0.81
N ALA A 31 -0.63 1.20 1.26
CA ALA A 31 -0.82 -0.08 1.95
C ALA A 31 -1.53 0.10 3.31
N ALA A 32 -1.33 1.23 3.99
CA ALA A 32 -2.06 1.55 5.22
C ALA A 32 -3.54 1.87 4.93
N LEU A 33 -3.83 2.60 3.85
CA LEU A 33 -5.20 2.90 3.42
C LEU A 33 -5.98 1.63 3.03
N GLU A 34 -5.35 0.71 2.29
CA GLU A 34 -5.94 -0.59 1.94
C GLU A 34 -6.28 -1.40 3.20
N ARG A 35 -5.34 -1.49 4.15
CA ARG A 35 -5.55 -2.15 5.43
C ARG A 35 -6.67 -1.51 6.25
N ALA A 36 -6.74 -0.18 6.29
CA ALA A 36 -7.79 0.53 7.01
C ALA A 36 -9.18 0.27 6.42
N ALA A 37 -9.33 0.26 5.10
CA ALA A 37 -10.59 -0.08 4.44
C ALA A 37 -10.99 -1.54 4.69
N SER A 38 -10.03 -2.46 4.63
CA SER A 38 -10.24 -3.88 4.94
C SER A 38 -10.70 -4.09 6.39
N ALA A 39 -10.06 -3.40 7.35
CA ALA A 39 -10.44 -3.47 8.76
C ALA A 39 -11.88 -2.99 8.98
N LYS A 40 -12.29 -1.86 8.38
CA LYS A 40 -13.67 -1.36 8.47
C LYS A 40 -14.69 -2.37 7.95
N LEU A 41 -14.39 -3.08 6.85
CA LEU A 41 -15.25 -4.15 6.34
C LEU A 41 -15.36 -5.32 7.31
N GLN A 42 -14.26 -5.70 7.96
CA GLN A 42 -14.26 -6.74 8.98
C GLN A 42 -15.07 -6.33 10.21
N ASP A 43 -14.91 -5.09 10.68
CA ASP A 43 -15.68 -4.55 11.80
C ASP A 43 -17.18 -4.52 11.49
N LEU A 44 -17.56 -4.09 10.28
CA LEU A 44 -18.94 -4.10 9.82
C LEU A 44 -19.52 -5.52 9.76
N ALA A 45 -18.74 -6.50 9.27
CA ALA A 45 -19.14 -7.90 9.24
C ALA A 45 -19.32 -8.48 10.64
N GLN A 46 -18.44 -8.13 11.59
CA GLN A 46 -18.57 -8.54 12.99
C GLN A 46 -19.79 -7.90 13.65
N ALA A 47 -20.03 -6.60 13.43
CA ALA A 47 -21.21 -5.91 13.93
C ALA A 47 -22.49 -6.57 13.41
N ARG A 48 -22.54 -6.92 12.11
CA ARG A 48 -23.65 -7.64 11.49
C ARG A 48 -23.91 -8.98 12.14
N ARG A 49 -22.85 -9.75 12.37
CA ARG A 49 -22.96 -11.04 13.03
C ARG A 49 -23.52 -10.88 14.46
N ARG A 50 -22.98 -9.96 15.25
CA ARG A 50 -23.45 -9.71 16.63
C ARG A 50 -24.92 -9.28 16.67
N SER A 51 -25.34 -8.41 15.75
CA SER A 51 -26.74 -7.98 15.65
C SER A 51 -27.68 -9.13 15.28
N LEU A 52 -27.27 -10.01 14.36
CA LEU A 52 -28.04 -11.21 14.00
C LEU A 52 -28.13 -12.21 15.15
N ASP A 53 -26.99 -12.51 15.79
CA ASP A 53 -26.93 -13.44 16.91
C ASP A 53 -27.83 -12.94 18.06
N GLY A 54 -27.86 -11.62 18.31
CA GLY A 54 -28.74 -11.01 19.30
C GLY A 54 -30.23 -11.09 18.95
N LEU A 55 -30.60 -11.00 17.66
CA LEU A 55 -31.98 -11.17 17.21
C LEU A 55 -32.44 -12.62 17.30
N VAL A 56 -31.57 -13.58 16.98
CA VAL A 56 -31.87 -15.02 17.07
C VAL A 56 -32.04 -15.46 18.53
N ALA A 57 -31.27 -14.88 19.45
CA ALA A 57 -31.37 -15.18 20.88
C ALA A 57 -32.59 -14.53 21.57
N ALA A 58 -33.28 -13.60 20.91
CA ALA A 58 -34.47 -12.94 21.45
C ALA A 58 -35.71 -13.84 21.24
N ASP A 59 -36.09 -14.56 22.29
CA ASP A 59 -37.20 -15.53 22.32
C ASP A 59 -38.57 -14.89 22.01
N GLN A 60 -38.67 -13.56 22.08
CA GLN A 60 -39.83 -12.76 21.63
C GLN A 60 -39.33 -11.49 20.94
N SER A 61 -39.27 -11.52 19.61
CA SER A 61 -38.97 -10.35 18.80
C SER A 61 -40.27 -9.62 18.45
N ASP A 62 -40.44 -8.38 18.93
CA ASP A 62 -41.58 -7.56 18.54
C ASP A 62 -41.40 -6.98 17.11
N THR A 63 -42.49 -6.48 16.53
CA THR A 63 -42.48 -5.90 15.17
C THR A 63 -41.54 -4.68 15.06
N ALA A 64 -41.34 -3.94 16.14
CA ALA A 64 -40.47 -2.77 16.15
C ALA A 64 -38.98 -3.17 16.06
N MET A 65 -38.56 -4.21 16.77
CA MET A 65 -37.22 -4.79 16.69
C MET A 65 -36.93 -5.33 15.30
N ILE A 66 -37.88 -6.02 14.67
CA ILE A 66 -37.72 -6.54 13.29
C ILE A 66 -37.58 -5.39 12.29
N SER A 67 -38.36 -4.31 12.44
CA SER A 67 -38.27 -3.13 11.58
C SER A 67 -36.93 -2.41 11.74
N ALA A 68 -36.48 -2.20 12.98
CA ALA A 68 -35.19 -1.58 13.28
C ALA A 68 -34.01 -2.42 12.74
N ALA A 69 -34.06 -3.74 12.92
CA ALA A 69 -33.07 -4.67 12.39
C ALA A 69 -32.99 -4.60 10.85
N SER A 70 -34.15 -4.54 10.19
CA SER A 70 -34.23 -4.43 8.74
C SER A 70 -33.65 -3.10 8.23
N GLY A 71 -33.95 -1.98 8.90
CA GLY A 71 -33.35 -0.68 8.60
C GLY A 71 -31.83 -0.68 8.77
N TRP A 72 -31.35 -1.26 9.86
CA TRP A 72 -29.92 -1.42 10.13
C TRP A 72 -29.23 -2.30 9.08
N MET A 73 -29.86 -3.40 8.64
CA MET A 73 -29.34 -4.28 7.58
C MET A 73 -29.22 -3.58 6.23
N ILE A 74 -30.23 -2.80 5.84
CA ILE A 74 -30.19 -2.00 4.61
C ILE A 74 -29.05 -0.99 4.68
N TRP A 75 -28.89 -0.31 5.81
CA TRP A 75 -27.76 0.60 6.03
C TRP A 75 -26.42 -0.13 5.93
N ALA A 76 -26.27 -1.28 6.60
CA ALA A 76 -25.04 -2.06 6.60
C ALA A 76 -24.66 -2.54 5.19
N GLU A 77 -25.64 -2.89 4.36
CA GLU A 77 -25.38 -3.29 2.98
C GLU A 77 -24.87 -2.13 2.12
N ARG A 78 -25.51 -0.95 2.21
CA ARG A 78 -25.04 0.26 1.53
C ARG A 78 -23.64 0.66 1.98
N GLU A 79 -23.38 0.56 3.28
CA GLU A 79 -22.06 0.85 3.83
C GLU A 79 -21.01 -0.16 3.37
N ARG A 80 -21.36 -1.44 3.26
CA ARG A 80 -20.50 -2.49 2.70
C ARG A 80 -20.14 -2.19 1.25
N GLU A 81 -21.11 -1.81 0.42
CA GLU A 81 -20.88 -1.40 -0.97
C GLU A 81 -19.92 -0.20 -1.06
N ARG A 82 -20.17 0.84 -0.24
CA ARG A 82 -19.31 2.02 -0.16
C ARG A 82 -17.88 1.66 0.22
N LEU A 83 -17.69 0.86 1.26
CA LEU A 83 -16.38 0.41 1.73
C LEU A 83 -15.67 -0.52 0.73
N ASN A 84 -16.41 -1.37 0.01
CA ASN A 84 -15.85 -2.18 -1.08
C ASN A 84 -15.31 -1.31 -2.22
N MET A 85 -16.04 -0.24 -2.58
CA MET A 85 -15.56 0.72 -3.57
C MET A 85 -14.32 1.48 -3.08
N GLU A 86 -14.27 1.86 -1.81
CA GLU A 86 -13.06 2.44 -1.21
C GLU A 86 -11.88 1.46 -1.25
N LEU A 87 -12.10 0.20 -0.90
CA LEU A 87 -11.08 -0.85 -0.94
C LEU A 87 -10.58 -1.08 -2.37
N ALA A 88 -11.48 -1.12 -3.36
CA ALA A 88 -11.11 -1.27 -4.77
C ALA A 88 -10.23 -0.10 -5.24
N ARG A 89 -10.60 1.14 -4.89
CA ARG A 89 -9.79 2.34 -5.17
C ARG A 89 -8.42 2.29 -4.49
N ALA A 90 -8.38 1.89 -3.21
CA ALA A 90 -7.14 1.75 -2.46
C ALA A 90 -6.22 0.68 -3.07
N ARG A 91 -6.75 -0.46 -3.52
CA ARG A 91 -5.99 -1.51 -4.22
C ARG A 91 -5.45 -1.05 -5.56
N ALA A 92 -6.25 -0.33 -6.34
CA ALA A 92 -5.79 0.26 -7.61
C ALA A 92 -4.66 1.27 -7.38
N ALA A 93 -4.80 2.16 -6.38
CA ALA A 93 -3.76 3.11 -6.01
C ALA A 93 -2.49 2.40 -5.49
N LEU A 94 -2.64 1.36 -4.67
CA LEU A 94 -1.54 0.54 -4.17
C LEU A 94 -0.76 -0.13 -5.31
N ALA A 95 -1.46 -0.71 -6.30
CA ALA A 95 -0.82 -1.30 -7.47
C ALA A 95 -0.01 -0.25 -8.27
N GLY A 96 -0.56 0.96 -8.43
CA GLY A 96 0.15 2.09 -9.03
C GLY A 96 1.44 2.46 -8.28
N GLU A 97 1.38 2.55 -6.94
CA GLU A 97 2.56 2.83 -6.12
C GLU A 97 3.57 1.68 -6.11
N GLN A 98 3.11 0.42 -6.16
CA GLN A 98 4.00 -0.74 -6.32
C GLN A 98 4.79 -0.67 -7.63
N ALA A 99 4.15 -0.27 -8.74
CA ALA A 99 4.83 -0.10 -10.02
C ALA A 99 5.89 1.01 -9.97
N LYS A 100 5.56 2.16 -9.36
CA LYS A 100 6.51 3.26 -9.13
C LYS A 100 7.69 2.83 -8.26
N ALA A 101 7.41 2.14 -7.16
CA ALA A 101 8.41 1.60 -6.25
C ALA A 101 9.34 0.62 -6.99
N ARG A 102 8.80 -0.38 -7.70
CA ARG A 102 9.60 -1.32 -8.51
C ARG A 102 10.53 -0.58 -9.48
N LYS A 103 10.01 0.41 -10.21
CA LYS A 103 10.82 1.21 -11.15
C LYS A 103 11.93 1.99 -10.43
N ALA A 104 11.63 2.62 -9.29
CA ALA A 104 12.62 3.36 -8.51
C ALA A 104 13.69 2.43 -7.92
N PHE A 105 13.30 1.25 -7.43
CA PHE A 105 14.20 0.22 -6.96
C PHE A 105 15.16 -0.25 -8.08
N SER A 106 14.64 -0.62 -9.24
CA SER A 106 15.47 -1.05 -10.37
C SER A 106 16.47 0.02 -10.80
N LYS A 107 16.08 1.31 -10.80
CA LYS A 107 17.00 2.43 -11.08
C LYS A 107 18.10 2.55 -10.02
N ARG A 108 17.77 2.42 -8.75
CA ARG A 108 18.73 2.44 -7.64
C ARG A 108 19.74 1.29 -7.76
N GLU A 109 19.27 0.08 -8.02
CA GLU A 109 20.16 -1.09 -8.18
C GLU A 109 21.05 -0.96 -9.43
N ALA A 110 20.52 -0.42 -10.53
CA ALA A 110 21.32 -0.12 -11.71
C ALA A 110 22.42 0.92 -11.41
N ALA A 111 22.11 1.99 -10.67
CA ALA A 111 23.08 3.00 -10.28
C ALA A 111 24.20 2.43 -9.40
N LYS A 112 23.84 1.59 -8.41
CA LYS A 112 24.82 0.87 -7.58
C LYS A 112 25.75 -0.01 -8.42
N LYS A 113 25.18 -0.83 -9.31
CA LYS A 113 25.95 -1.73 -10.17
C LYS A 113 26.90 -0.98 -11.10
N LEU A 114 26.47 0.15 -11.67
CA LEU A 114 27.33 1.01 -12.48
C LEU A 114 28.52 1.56 -11.67
N GLN A 115 28.27 1.97 -10.42
CA GLN A 115 29.31 2.46 -9.53
C GLN A 115 30.32 1.35 -9.16
N GLU A 116 29.86 0.13 -8.92
CA GLU A 116 30.71 -1.04 -8.66
C GLU A 116 31.61 -1.35 -9.87
N ILE A 117 31.03 -1.41 -11.07
CA ILE A 117 31.79 -1.63 -12.32
C ILE A 117 32.85 -0.54 -12.51
N ASP A 118 32.54 0.74 -12.24
CA ASP A 118 33.53 1.82 -12.35
C ASP A 118 34.66 1.67 -11.32
N LYS A 119 34.35 1.28 -10.08
CA LYS A 119 35.35 1.00 -9.05
C LYS A 119 36.27 -0.16 -9.45
N GLU A 120 35.72 -1.25 -9.98
CA GLU A 120 36.50 -2.39 -10.47
C GLU A 120 37.41 -2.00 -11.64
N ARG A 121 36.90 -1.25 -12.61
CA ARG A 121 37.71 -0.76 -13.74
C ARG A 121 38.87 0.13 -13.29
N ARG A 122 38.66 0.99 -12.28
CA ARG A 122 39.72 1.81 -11.69
C ARG A 122 40.77 0.95 -10.97
N ARG A 123 40.34 -0.07 -10.21
CA ARG A 123 41.26 -1.01 -9.53
C ARG A 123 42.14 -1.75 -10.52
N ARG A 124 41.57 -2.28 -11.62
CA ARG A 124 42.34 -2.98 -12.67
C ARG A 124 43.39 -2.07 -13.31
N ARG A 125 43.02 -0.83 -13.66
CA ARG A 125 43.95 0.15 -14.24
C ARG A 125 45.08 0.62 -13.32
N LEU A 126 44.93 0.44 -12.00
CA LEU A 126 45.97 0.79 -11.02
C LEU A 126 46.91 -0.40 -10.73
N ALA A 127 46.54 -1.60 -11.18
CA ALA A 127 47.33 -2.82 -11.02
C ALA A 127 48.18 -3.16 -12.26
N GLU A 128 47.92 -2.46 -13.38
CA GLU A 128 48.72 -2.45 -14.62
C GLU A 128 49.73 -1.30 -14.57
#